data_AF-Q8TNW8-F1
#
_entry.id   AF-Q8TNW8-F1
#
_cell.length_a   1.000
_cell.length_b   1.000
_cell.length_c   1.000
_cell.angle_alpha   90.00
_cell.angle_beta   90.00
_cell.angle_gamma   90.00
#
_symmetry.space_group_name_H-M   'P 1'
#
loop_
_entity.id
_entity.type
_entity.pdbx_description
1 polymer ?
#
loop_
_entity_poly.entity_id
_entity_poly.type
_entity_poly.pdbx_seq_one_letter_code
_entity_poly.pdbx_strand_id
1 'polypeptide(L)' 'MYRIKISPKLDEIIQKLDKKNKKQVDIILKKAGEIAENPHRYKNLRAPLNNLKRVHIDKHFGYC' A
#
# COMPACT_ATOMS: atom_id res chain seq x y z
N MET A 1 5.90 -12.15 12.47
CA MET A 1 5.42 -12.00 11.08
C MET A 1 3.91 -11.86 11.12
N TYR A 2 3.37 -10.74 10.63
CA TYR A 2 1.93 -10.47 10.70
C TYR A 2 1.20 -11.11 9.53
N ARG A 3 -0.05 -11.53 9.74
CA ARG A 3 -0.90 -12.07 8.67
C ARG A 3 -1.56 -10.91 7.92
N ILE A 4 -1.35 -10.87 6.60
CA ILE A 4 -2.01 -9.89 5.73
C ILE A 4 -3.43 -10.35 5.42
N LYS A 5 -4.40 -9.45 5.55
CA LYS A 5 -5.78 -9.66 5.10
C LYS A 5 -6.12 -8.62 4.04
N ILE A 6 -6.49 -9.09 2.86
CA ILE A 6 -6.91 -8.25 1.73
C ILE A 6 -8.44 -8.26 1.70
N SER A 7 -9.06 -7.08 1.57
CA SER A 7 -10.51 -6.99 1.39
C SER A 7 -10.89 -7.30 -0.06
N PRO A 8 -12.07 -7.89 -0.33
CA PRO A 8 -12.50 -8.23 -1.70
C PRO A 8 -12.46 -7.02 -2.64
N LYS A 9 -12.89 -5.86 -2.13
CA LYS A 9 -12.84 -4.59 -2.87
C LYS A 9 -11.42 -4.17 -3.25
N LEU A 10 -10.44 -4.41 -2.37
CA LEU A 10 -9.04 -4.10 -2.68
C LEU A 10 -8.49 -5.05 -3.74
N ASP A 11 -8.86 -6.33 -3.69
CA ASP A 11 -8.46 -7.32 -4.69
C ASP A 11 -8.95 -6.93 -6.10
N GLU A 12 -10.23 -6.54 -6.23
CA GLU A 12 -10.77 -6.03 -7.50
C GLU A 12 -10.03 -4.79 -8.02
N ILE A 13 -9.61 -3.88 -7.14
CA ILE A 13 -8.84 -2.70 -7.51
C ILE A 13 -7.46 -3.11 -8.01
N ILE A 14 -6.79 -4.04 -7.33
CA ILE A 14 -5.48 -4.56 -7.73
C ILE A 14 -5.59 -5.27 -9.09
N GLN A 15 -6.61 -6.09 -9.31
CA GLN A 15 -6.84 -6.75 -10.61
C GLN A 15 -7.08 -5.74 -11.75
N LYS A 16 -7.84 -4.66 -11.49
CA LYS A 16 -8.03 -3.57 -12.45
C LYS A 16 -6.72 -2.80 -12.70
N LEU A 17 -5.88 -2.66 -11.67
CA LEU A 17 -4.59 -2.00 -11.76
C LEU A 17 -3.57 -2.84 -12.53
N ASP A 18 -3.55 -4.16 -12.32
CA ASP A 18 -2.63 -5.09 -12.99
C ASP A 18 -2.77 -5.03 -14.51
N LYS A 19 -4.01 -4.93 -14.99
CA LYS A 19 -4.32 -4.76 -16.43
C LYS A 19 -3.77 -3.46 -17.02
N LYS A 20 -3.60 -2.41 -16.20
CA LYS A 20 -3.17 -1.07 -16.63
C LYS A 20 -1.68 -0.81 -16.40
N ASN A 21 -1.17 -1.20 -15.25
CA ASN A 21 0.18 -0.89 -14.80
C ASN A 21 0.71 -1.95 -13.82
N LYS A 22 1.27 -3.03 -14.38
CA LYS A 22 1.88 -4.13 -13.61
C LYS A 22 2.97 -3.67 -12.63
N LYS A 23 3.76 -2.66 -13.00
CA LYS A 23 4.85 -2.15 -12.14
C LYS A 23 4.34 -1.63 -10.80
N GLN A 24 3.17 -0.99 -10.79
CA GLN A 24 2.57 -0.52 -9.53
C GLN A 24 2.10 -1.69 -8.66
N VAL A 25 1.61 -2.77 -9.26
CA VAL A 25 1.22 -3.99 -8.53
C VAL A 25 2.43 -4.64 -7.87
N ASP A 26 3.56 -4.75 -8.58
CA ASP A 26 4.81 -5.26 -7.98
C ASP A 26 5.26 -4.42 -6.78
N ILE A 27 5.14 -3.10 -6.86
CA ILE A 27 5.47 -2.20 -5.75
C ILE A 27 4.53 -2.42 -4.56
N ILE A 28 3.22 -2.62 -4.81
CA ILE A 28 2.24 -2.94 -3.77
C ILE A 28 2.62 -4.24 -3.06
N LEU A 29 2.91 -5.30 -3.81
CA LEU A 29 3.28 -6.60 -3.25
C LEU A 29 4.56 -6.52 -2.42
N LYS A 30 5.56 -5.79 -2.90
CA LYS A 30 6.80 -5.54 -2.16
C LYS A 30 6.52 -4.84 -0.83
N LYS A 31 5.72 -3.77 -0.85
CA LYS A 31 5.34 -3.03 0.36
C LYS A 31 4.50 -3.86 1.32
N ALA A 32 3.65 -4.74 0.81
CA ALA A 32 2.85 -5.64 1.62
C ALA A 32 3.75 -6.60 2.43
N GLY A 33 4.83 -7.11 1.81
CA GLY A 33 5.87 -7.88 2.52
C GLY A 33 6.55 -7.08 3.62
N GLU A 34 6.98 -5.85 3.33
CA GLU A 34 7.60 -4.95 4.32
C GLU A 34 6.65 -4.65 5.51
N ILE A 35 5.35 -4.54 5.26
CA ILE A 35 4.32 -4.35 6.32
C ILE A 35 4.18 -5.62 7.17
N ALA A 36 4.23 -6.81 6.55
CA ALA A 36 4.16 -8.06 7.29
C ALA A 36 5.38 -8.31 8.19
N GLU A 37 6.54 -7.79 7.79
CA GLU A 37 7.76 -7.77 8.60
C GLU A 37 7.71 -6.71 9.71
N ASN A 38 7.39 -5.46 9.37
CA ASN A 38 7.32 -4.34 10.32
C ASN A 38 6.13 -3.40 10.05
N PRO A 39 4.97 -3.63 10.71
CA PRO A 39 3.78 -2.79 10.52
C PRO A 39 3.95 -1.35 10.99
N HIS A 40 4.89 -1.07 11.89
CA HIS A 40 5.04 0.25 12.51
C HIS A 40 5.84 1.24 11.67
N ARG A 41 6.54 0.77 10.62
CA ARG A 41 7.42 1.58 9.75
C ARG A 41 6.77 2.82 9.12
N TYR A 42 5.47 2.75 8.79
CA TYR A 42 4.79 3.79 8.02
C TYR A 42 4.10 4.83 8.90
N LYS A 43 4.09 6.09 8.42
CA LYS A 43 3.42 7.21 9.09
C LYS A 43 1.90 7.03 9.08
N ASN A 44 1.27 7.40 10.18
CA ASN A 44 -0.18 7.44 10.29
C ASN A 44 -0.75 8.58 9.43
N LEU A 45 -2.00 8.45 9.02
CA LEU A 45 -2.76 9.53 8.39
C LEU A 45 -3.09 10.63 9.42
N ARG A 46 -3.48 11.81 8.93
CA ARG A 46 -3.99 12.88 9.80
C ARG A 46 -5.38 12.51 10.35
N ALA A 47 -5.78 13.16 11.44
CA ALA A 47 -7.13 13.02 11.98
C ALA A 47 -8.18 13.37 10.90
N PRO A 48 -9.30 12.62 10.82
CA PRO A 48 -9.77 11.59 11.76
C PRO A 48 -9.28 10.16 11.45
N LEU A 49 -8.41 9.96 10.46
CA LEU A 49 -7.98 8.63 10.00
C LEU A 49 -6.63 8.19 10.60
N ASN A 50 -6.25 8.74 11.75
CA ASN A 50 -4.97 8.49 12.43
C ASN A 50 -4.73 7.02 12.83
N ASN A 51 -5.76 6.18 12.79
CA ASN A 51 -5.66 4.73 13.00
C ASN A 51 -5.16 3.97 11.76
N LEU A 52 -5.10 4.63 10.60
CA LEU A 52 -4.67 4.06 9.33
C LEU A 52 -3.28 4.60 8.95
N LYS A 53 -2.48 3.77 8.29
CA LYS A 53 -1.13 4.12 7.81
C LYS A 53 -1.15 4.46 6.33
N ARG A 54 -0.39 5.49 5.93
CA ARG A 54 -0.24 5.87 4.52
C ARG A 54 1.03 5.27 3.93
N VAL A 55 0.87 4.60 2.79
CA VAL A 55 1.98 4.05 2.01
C VAL A 55 1.90 4.60 0.59
N HIS A 56 2.97 5.26 0.13
CA HIS A 56 3.07 5.76 -1.24
C HIS A 56 3.47 4.62 -2.18
N ILE A 57 2.72 4.36 -3.25
CA ILE A 57 2.96 3.25 -4.20
C ILE A 57 3.72 3.72 -5.45
N ASP A 58 3.83 5.03 -5.67
CA ASP A 58 4.54 5.62 -6.80
C ASP A 58 5.50 6.74 -6.35
N LYS A 59 6.49 7.06 -7.19
CA LYS A 59 7.31 8.26 -7.06
C LYS A 59 6.48 9.43 -7.57
N HIS A 60 5.84 10.16 -6.67
CA HIS A 60 5.78 11.61 -6.78
C HIS A 60 5.59 12.26 -5.43
N PHE A 61 6.69 12.79 -4.89
CA PHE A 61 6.71 14.01 -4.11
C PHE A 61 8.12 14.62 -4.26
N GLY A 62 8.22 15.62 -5.15
CA GLY A 62 9.46 16.34 -5.46
C GLY A 62 9.36 17.10 -6.78
N TYR A 63 8.42 18.05 -6.90
CA TYR A 63 8.67 19.23 -7.72
C TYR A 63 9.30 20.26 -6.77
N CYS A 64 10.51 20.70 -7.13
CA CYS A 64 11.29 21.79 -6.54
C CYS A 64 11.91 21.53 -5.17
#